data_AF-A0A662UJD0-F1
#
_entry.id   AF-A0A662UJD0-F1
#
_cell.length_a   1.000
_cell.length_b   1.000
_cell.length_c   1.000
_cell.angle_alpha   90.00
_cell.angle_beta   90.00
_cell.angle_gamma   90.00
#
_symmetry.space_group_name_H-M   'P 1'
#
loop_
_entity.id
_entity.type
_entity.pdbx_description
1 polymer ?
#
loop_
_entity_poly.entity_id
_entity_poly.type
_entity_poly.pdbx_seq_one_letter_code
_entity_poly.pdbx_strand_id
1 'polypeptide(L)'
;MDGKISIRRFKSKGKKYTYYVVVHKVDGKTKYCILSRTNEKEYWNKYEVPRARVRYFTSTLSKSTFYRNERRYSLWHLVSNDFRVLKIVLKINGTPKVLAKSENKVFEVLGVGQGAKLDASIKSNQLKELKDCRYFMRRFNYIYNRVAKIYDLRLNILKELFQRGSFILASIMTDYRYVIDDIMRFILAFRSENEFFNYYITTIALDAKMFFVKVWPWRFNYNDLDHLYELVDKRIIVRVWRTFIPDKVLYRINFVIVTDRIYEIAKIVDDLLSRLRRETKTVANSQIEHG
;
A
#
# COMPACT_ATOMS: atom_id res chain seq x y z
N MET A 1 26.13 30.55 -2.57
CA MET A 1 25.34 30.13 -3.76
C MET A 1 24.93 28.69 -3.57
N ASP A 2 23.68 28.45 -3.19
CA ASP A 2 23.23 27.12 -2.79
C ASP A 2 22.92 26.26 -4.02
N GLY A 3 23.80 25.30 -4.30
CA GLY A 3 23.62 24.34 -5.37
C GLY A 3 22.62 23.26 -4.98
N LYS A 4 21.80 22.80 -5.94
CA LYS A 4 20.86 21.70 -5.70
C LYS A 4 21.55 20.36 -5.98
N ILE A 5 21.59 19.47 -4.99
CA ILE A 5 22.05 18.09 -5.20
C ILE A 5 21.06 17.37 -6.13
N SER A 6 21.58 16.72 -7.16
CA SER A 6 20.81 16.01 -8.18
C SER A 6 21.57 14.82 -8.73
N ILE A 7 20.86 13.87 -9.33
CA ILE A 7 21.45 12.74 -10.05
C ILE A 7 21.34 13.00 -11.56
N ARG A 8 22.46 12.92 -12.27
CA ARG A 8 22.52 13.19 -13.73
C ARG A 8 23.18 12.05 -14.49
N ARG A 9 22.72 11.83 -15.72
CA ARG A 9 23.27 10.82 -16.64
C ARG A 9 24.20 11.48 -17.64
N PHE A 10 25.40 10.91 -17.78
CA PHE A 10 26.42 11.37 -18.70
C PHE A 10 26.81 10.22 -19.63
N LYS A 11 27.03 10.52 -20.91
CA LYS A 11 27.55 9.56 -21.89
C LYS A 11 29.05 9.79 -22.05
N SER A 12 29.84 8.74 -21.96
CA SER A 12 31.27 8.79 -22.30
C SER A 12 31.71 7.46 -22.90
N LYS A 13 32.46 7.51 -24.01
CA LYS A 13 32.99 6.33 -24.73
C LYS A 13 31.92 5.24 -24.96
N GLY A 14 30.75 5.65 -25.47
CA GLY A 14 29.62 4.74 -25.76
C GLY A 14 28.87 4.19 -24.53
N LYS A 15 29.36 4.42 -23.31
CA LYS A 15 28.73 3.93 -22.06
C LYS A 15 27.98 5.07 -21.37
N LYS A 16 26.83 4.75 -20.77
CA LYS A 16 26.05 5.67 -19.94
C LYS A 16 26.44 5.49 -18.48
N TYR A 17 26.75 6.58 -17.81
CA TYR A 17 27.12 6.63 -16.41
C TYR A 17 26.17 7.56 -15.68
N THR A 18 25.84 7.23 -14.44
CA THR A 18 25.03 8.09 -13.59
C THR A 18 25.91 8.66 -12.48
N TYR A 19 25.75 9.92 -12.15
CA TYR A 19 26.57 10.62 -11.16
C TYR A 19 25.70 11.43 -10.20
N TYR A 20 26.11 11.48 -8.93
CA TYR A 20 25.68 12.50 -7.99
C TYR A 20 26.38 13.82 -8.34
N VAL A 21 25.60 14.88 -8.53
CA VAL A 21 26.11 16.19 -8.93
C VAL A 21 25.47 17.30 -8.11
N VAL A 22 26.24 18.36 -7.86
CA VAL A 22 25.67 19.65 -7.42
C VAL A 22 25.40 20.49 -8.66
N VAL A 23 24.16 20.94 -8.81
CA VAL A 23 23.72 21.76 -9.95
C VAL A 23 23.67 23.22 -9.51
N HIS A 24 24.42 24.06 -10.22
CA HIS A 24 24.39 25.51 -10.07
C HIS A 24 23.80 26.15 -11.32
N LYS A 25 22.92 27.13 -11.16
CA LYS A 25 22.53 28.05 -12.24
C LYS A 25 23.33 29.33 -12.05
N VAL A 26 24.19 29.66 -13.00
CA VAL A 26 25.00 30.87 -13.02
C VAL A 26 24.78 31.53 -14.37
N ASP A 27 24.28 32.78 -14.37
CA ASP A 27 24.01 33.58 -15.58
C ASP A 27 23.18 32.83 -16.63
N GLY A 28 22.11 32.17 -16.18
CA GLY A 28 21.23 31.37 -17.03
C GLY A 28 21.83 30.03 -17.52
N LYS A 29 23.12 29.78 -17.29
CA LYS A 29 23.81 28.54 -17.69
C LYS A 29 23.85 27.54 -16.53
N THR A 30 23.58 26.27 -16.85
CA THR A 30 23.62 25.18 -15.87
C THR A 30 25.05 24.64 -15.77
N LYS A 31 25.68 24.76 -14.61
CA LYS A 31 26.97 24.14 -14.29
C LYS A 31 26.76 22.94 -13.36
N TYR A 32 27.58 21.92 -13.55
CA TYR A 32 27.54 20.68 -12.77
C TYR A 32 28.88 20.48 -12.07
N CYS A 33 28.85 20.26 -10.76
CA CYS A 33 29.98 19.70 -10.02
C CYS A 33 29.71 18.20 -9.82
N ILE A 34 30.54 17.34 -10.39
CA ILE A 34 30.41 15.88 -10.22
C ILE A 34 31.04 15.50 -8.89
N LEU A 35 30.25 14.91 -8.00
CA LEU A 35 30.73 14.44 -6.69
C LEU A 35 31.23 13.00 -6.78
N SER A 36 30.38 12.09 -7.25
CA SER A 36 30.72 10.67 -7.35
C SER A 36 29.85 9.94 -8.36
N ARG A 37 30.39 8.85 -8.91
CA ARG A 37 29.64 7.93 -9.79
C ARG A 37 28.65 7.14 -8.95
N THR A 38 27.40 7.08 -9.38
CA THR A 38 26.33 6.32 -8.73
C THR A 38 25.69 5.35 -9.71
N ASN A 39 25.34 4.15 -9.26
CA ASN A 39 24.50 3.25 -10.02
C ASN A 39 23.06 3.44 -9.55
N GLU A 40 22.39 4.44 -10.11
CA GLU A 40 20.99 4.78 -9.77
C GLU A 40 20.08 3.54 -9.80
N LYS A 41 20.30 2.62 -10.74
CA LYS A 41 19.56 1.36 -10.82
C LYS A 41 19.77 0.51 -9.57
N GLU A 42 21.01 0.35 -9.11
CA GLU A 42 21.35 -0.43 -7.92
C GLU A 42 20.80 0.19 -6.62
N TYR A 43 20.86 1.52 -6.50
CA TYR A 43 20.24 2.22 -5.37
C TYR A 43 18.71 2.09 -5.35
N TRP A 44 18.04 2.08 -6.51
CA TRP A 44 16.59 1.93 -6.57
C TRP A 44 16.12 0.48 -6.52
N ASN A 45 16.94 -0.49 -6.97
CA ASN A 45 16.60 -1.91 -6.96
C ASN A 45 16.19 -2.42 -5.58
N LYS A 46 16.76 -1.87 -4.49
CA LYS A 46 16.36 -2.22 -3.12
C LYS A 46 14.94 -1.78 -2.75
N TYR A 47 14.33 -0.83 -3.47
CA TYR A 47 12.93 -0.41 -3.27
C TYR A 47 11.97 -1.04 -4.29
N GLU A 48 12.48 -1.80 -5.27
CA GLU A 48 11.67 -2.49 -6.26
C GLU A 48 11.28 -3.89 -5.76
N VAL A 49 10.07 -4.34 -6.10
CA VAL A 49 9.68 -5.73 -5.84
C VAL A 49 10.39 -6.64 -6.85
N PRO A 50 11.05 -7.73 -6.41
CA PRO A 50 11.62 -8.70 -7.33
C PRO A 50 10.57 -9.25 -8.30
N ARG A 51 10.91 -9.26 -9.60
CA ARG A 51 10.02 -9.74 -10.67
C ARG A 51 9.62 -11.19 -10.39
N ALA A 52 8.31 -11.42 -10.30
CA ALA A 52 7.71 -12.73 -10.19
C ALA A 52 6.44 -12.77 -11.04
N ARG A 53 6.01 -13.96 -11.46
CA ARG A 53 4.70 -14.15 -12.07
C ARG A 53 3.64 -13.60 -11.12
N VAL A 54 2.80 -12.68 -11.61
CA VAL A 54 1.75 -12.07 -10.79
C VAL A 54 0.67 -13.11 -10.52
N ARG A 55 0.34 -13.29 -9.24
CA ARG A 55 -0.74 -14.16 -8.75
C ARG A 55 -1.62 -13.35 -7.81
N TYR A 56 -2.92 -13.60 -7.83
CA TYR A 56 -3.91 -12.87 -7.03
C TYR A 56 -4.62 -13.81 -6.08
N PHE A 57 -4.95 -13.30 -4.90
CA PHE A 57 -5.50 -14.09 -3.82
C PHE A 57 -6.53 -13.30 -3.04
N THR A 58 -7.46 -14.02 -2.43
CA THR A 58 -8.47 -13.46 -1.52
C THR A 58 -8.75 -14.46 -0.41
N SER A 59 -9.48 -14.01 0.60
CA SER A 59 -9.97 -14.85 1.69
C SER A 59 -11.38 -14.43 2.06
N THR A 60 -12.10 -15.28 2.78
CA THR A 60 -13.44 -14.97 3.31
C THR A 60 -13.45 -13.79 4.30
N LEU A 61 -12.30 -13.46 4.90
CA LEU A 61 -12.12 -12.28 5.77
C LEU A 61 -11.81 -10.99 4.99
N SER A 62 -11.55 -11.06 3.68
CA SER A 62 -11.14 -9.92 2.85
C SER A 62 -12.32 -9.08 2.32
N LYS A 63 -13.43 -9.06 3.07
CA LYS A 63 -14.60 -8.22 2.79
C LYS A 63 -14.53 -6.98 3.66
N SER A 64 -14.55 -5.81 3.03
CA SER A 64 -14.76 -4.54 3.73
C SER A 64 -16.22 -4.14 3.62
N THR A 65 -16.82 -3.77 4.74
CA THR A 65 -18.16 -3.18 4.78
C THR A 65 -18.04 -1.76 5.32
N PHE A 66 -18.54 -0.79 4.55
CA PHE A 66 -18.46 0.62 4.91
C PHE A 66 -19.70 1.38 4.42
N TYR A 67 -19.92 2.57 4.99
CA TYR A 67 -21.02 3.44 4.59
C TYR A 67 -20.51 4.56 3.68
N ARG A 68 -21.30 4.93 2.68
CA ARG A 68 -21.10 6.13 1.85
C ARG A 68 -22.46 6.71 1.52
N ASN A 69 -22.68 8.00 1.78
CA ASN A 69 -23.97 8.66 1.56
C ASN A 69 -25.14 7.85 2.16
N GLU A 70 -24.99 7.45 3.44
CA GLU A 70 -25.95 6.64 4.20
C GLU A 70 -26.26 5.23 3.67
N ARG A 71 -25.71 4.84 2.52
CA ARG A 71 -25.85 3.50 1.95
C ARG A 71 -24.70 2.60 2.41
N ARG A 72 -25.05 1.37 2.77
CA ARG A 72 -24.09 0.33 3.12
C ARG A 72 -23.51 -0.27 1.84
N TYR A 73 -22.19 -0.22 1.70
CA TYR A 73 -21.44 -0.87 0.64
C TYR A 73 -20.64 -2.05 1.20
N SER A 74 -20.45 -3.07 0.37
CA SER A 74 -19.55 -4.18 0.67
C SER A 74 -18.68 -4.43 -0.53
N LEU A 75 -17.36 -4.49 -0.30
CA LEU A 75 -16.37 -4.76 -1.33
C LEU A 75 -15.47 -5.89 -0.88
N TRP A 76 -15.23 -6.81 -1.81
CA TRP A 76 -14.19 -7.82 -1.65
C TRP A 76 -12.88 -7.31 -2.25
N HIS A 77 -11.78 -7.76 -1.68
CA HIS A 77 -10.45 -7.35 -2.09
C HIS A 77 -9.60 -8.54 -2.53
N LEU A 78 -8.79 -8.29 -3.58
CA LEU A 78 -7.70 -9.17 -3.95
C LEU A 78 -6.39 -8.54 -3.55
N VAL A 79 -5.45 -9.37 -3.16
CA VAL A 79 -4.05 -8.97 -2.98
C VAL A 79 -3.17 -9.80 -3.91
N SER A 80 -2.23 -9.14 -4.58
CA SER A 80 -1.24 -9.82 -5.40
C SER A 80 -0.10 -10.41 -4.55
N ASN A 81 0.72 -11.28 -5.13
CA ASN A 81 1.95 -11.78 -4.51
C ASN A 81 3.07 -10.73 -4.35
N ASP A 82 2.84 -9.49 -4.83
CA ASP A 82 3.63 -8.30 -4.52
C ASP A 82 2.88 -7.27 -3.65
N PHE A 83 1.77 -7.70 -3.04
CA PHE A 83 0.94 -6.92 -2.13
C PHE A 83 0.25 -5.68 -2.73
N ARG A 84 0.04 -5.65 -4.04
CA ARG A 84 -0.89 -4.68 -4.66
C ARG A 84 -2.31 -5.14 -4.45
N VAL A 85 -3.19 -4.20 -4.11
CA VAL A 85 -4.59 -4.49 -3.79
C VAL A 85 -5.49 -4.06 -4.95
N LEU A 86 -6.28 -5.00 -5.44
CA LEU A 86 -7.31 -4.75 -6.43
C LEU A 86 -8.68 -4.84 -5.76
N LYS A 87 -9.59 -3.94 -6.14
CA LYS A 87 -11.00 -4.07 -5.74
C LYS A 87 -11.64 -5.13 -6.62
N ILE A 88 -12.42 -6.03 -6.03
CA ILE A 88 -13.26 -6.93 -6.80
C ILE A 88 -14.53 -6.17 -7.17
N VAL A 89 -14.74 -5.95 -8.46
CA VAL A 89 -16.00 -5.44 -8.98
C VAL A 89 -16.83 -6.65 -9.40
N LEU A 90 -17.77 -7.01 -8.53
CA LEU A 90 -18.74 -8.07 -8.79
C LEU A 90 -19.79 -7.53 -9.77
N LYS A 91 -19.81 -8.02 -11.01
CA LYS A 91 -20.90 -7.70 -11.95
C LYS A 91 -22.12 -8.55 -11.59
N ILE A 92 -23.16 -7.88 -11.07
CA ILE A 92 -24.63 -8.16 -11.04
C ILE A 92 -25.13 -9.57 -10.66
N ASN A 93 -24.38 -10.66 -10.81
CA ASN A 93 -24.77 -12.02 -10.40
C ASN A 93 -23.88 -12.58 -9.27
N GLY A 94 -23.90 -11.87 -8.15
CA GLY A 94 -23.58 -12.43 -6.84
C GLY A 94 -22.10 -12.49 -6.47
N THR A 95 -21.83 -12.31 -5.17
CA THR A 95 -20.59 -12.79 -4.55
C THR A 95 -20.43 -14.27 -4.93
N PRO A 96 -19.25 -14.75 -5.38
CA PRO A 96 -19.02 -16.18 -5.57
C PRO A 96 -19.55 -16.92 -4.33
N LYS A 97 -20.53 -17.82 -4.52
CA LYS A 97 -21.29 -18.42 -3.39
C LYS A 97 -20.37 -18.95 -2.28
N VAL A 98 -19.18 -19.43 -2.66
CA VAL A 98 -18.13 -19.92 -1.76
C VAL A 98 -17.59 -18.82 -0.82
N LEU A 99 -17.39 -17.59 -1.28
CA LEU A 99 -16.97 -16.45 -0.45
C LEU A 99 -18.08 -15.96 0.48
N ALA A 100 -19.35 -16.19 0.12
CA ALA A 100 -20.50 -15.77 0.93
C ALA A 100 -20.95 -16.81 1.97
N LYS A 101 -20.65 -18.10 1.75
CA LYS A 101 -21.15 -19.22 2.57
C LYS A 101 -20.07 -19.97 3.36
N SER A 102 -18.81 -19.57 3.23
CA SER A 102 -17.70 -20.22 3.93
C SER A 102 -17.01 -19.25 4.87
N GLU A 103 -16.53 -19.79 5.98
CA GLU A 103 -15.65 -19.07 6.90
C GLU A 103 -14.24 -19.62 6.79
N ASN A 104 -13.26 -18.78 7.13
CA ASN A 104 -11.86 -19.20 7.23
C ASN A 104 -11.35 -19.94 5.99
N LYS A 105 -11.66 -19.43 4.80
CA LYS A 105 -11.13 -19.99 3.54
C LYS A 105 -10.25 -19.00 2.81
N VAL A 106 -9.25 -19.55 2.15
CA VAL A 106 -8.25 -18.83 1.36
C VAL A 106 -8.33 -19.30 -0.09
N PHE A 107 -8.20 -18.38 -1.04
CA PHE A 107 -8.32 -18.68 -2.46
C PHE A 107 -7.19 -18.04 -3.27
N GLU A 108 -6.71 -18.77 -4.27
CA GLU A 108 -6.02 -18.19 -5.43
C GLU A 108 -7.05 -17.90 -6.53
N VAL A 109 -6.88 -16.77 -7.22
CA VAL A 109 -7.72 -16.40 -8.34
C VAL A 109 -7.00 -16.70 -9.66
N LEU A 110 -7.61 -17.56 -10.47
CA LEU A 110 -7.11 -18.00 -11.76
C LEU A 110 -7.61 -17.12 -12.91
N GLY A 111 -6.78 -16.93 -13.94
CA GLY A 111 -7.18 -16.24 -15.16
C GLY A 111 -7.35 -14.72 -15.05
N VAL A 112 -6.92 -14.10 -13.95
CA VAL A 112 -6.82 -12.63 -13.87
C VAL A 112 -5.60 -12.20 -14.68
N GLY A 113 -5.84 -11.48 -15.78
CA GLY A 113 -4.76 -10.95 -16.63
C GLY A 113 -3.75 -10.09 -15.87
N GLN A 114 -2.51 -10.07 -16.34
CA GLN A 114 -1.43 -9.26 -15.77
C GLN A 114 -1.70 -7.75 -16.03
N GLY A 115 -1.35 -6.89 -15.07
CA GLY A 115 -1.36 -5.42 -15.28
C GLY A 115 -1.95 -4.60 -14.13
N ALA A 116 -1.80 -3.28 -14.21
CA ALA A 116 -2.29 -2.28 -13.25
C ALA A 116 -3.81 -2.04 -13.36
N LYS A 117 -4.60 -3.12 -13.43
CA LYS A 117 -6.06 -2.98 -13.47
C LYS A 117 -6.52 -2.37 -12.14
N LEU A 118 -7.41 -1.38 -12.20
CA LEU A 118 -7.98 -0.75 -10.99
C LEU A 118 -8.90 -1.72 -10.25
N ASP A 119 -9.56 -2.60 -11.03
CA ASP A 119 -10.63 -3.50 -10.63
C ASP A 119 -10.52 -4.86 -11.35
N ALA A 120 -11.00 -5.92 -10.71
CA ALA A 120 -11.10 -7.26 -11.29
C ALA A 120 -12.53 -7.78 -11.20
N SER A 121 -13.04 -8.34 -12.31
CA SER A 121 -14.29 -9.11 -12.33
C SER A 121 -13.94 -10.60 -12.26
N ILE A 122 -14.55 -11.33 -11.32
CA ILE A 122 -14.19 -12.71 -11.00
C ILE A 122 -15.43 -13.57 -10.97
N LYS A 123 -15.35 -14.72 -11.64
CA LYS A 123 -16.36 -15.78 -11.61
C LYS A 123 -16.01 -16.83 -10.56
N SER A 124 -17.01 -17.55 -10.05
CA SER A 124 -16.79 -18.59 -9.02
C SER A 124 -15.81 -19.69 -9.44
N ASN A 125 -15.83 -20.11 -10.71
CA ASN A 125 -14.92 -21.12 -11.25
C ASN A 125 -13.46 -20.65 -11.36
N GLN A 126 -13.18 -19.36 -11.11
CA GLN A 126 -11.84 -18.80 -11.07
C GLN A 126 -11.25 -18.84 -9.66
N LEU A 127 -12.00 -19.25 -8.64
CA LEU A 127 -11.51 -19.37 -7.26
C LEU A 127 -11.02 -20.79 -7.01
N LYS A 128 -9.70 -20.93 -6.83
CA LYS A 128 -9.08 -22.17 -6.37
C LYS A 128 -8.87 -22.07 -4.87
N GLU A 129 -9.60 -22.86 -4.11
CA GLU A 129 -9.40 -22.97 -2.65
C GLU A 129 -7.98 -23.48 -2.34
N LEU A 130 -7.37 -22.87 -1.34
CA LEU A 130 -6.07 -23.24 -0.80
C LEU A 130 -6.23 -23.73 0.63
N LYS A 131 -5.41 -24.71 1.02
CA LYS A 131 -5.37 -25.21 2.40
C LYS A 131 -4.94 -24.14 3.39
N ASP A 132 -4.01 -23.27 2.98
CA ASP A 132 -3.38 -22.27 3.82
C ASP A 132 -2.76 -21.16 2.94
N CYS A 133 -2.25 -20.11 3.59
CA CYS A 133 -1.57 -18.99 2.96
C CYS A 133 -0.03 -19.05 3.12
N ARG A 134 0.59 -20.22 3.29
CA ARG A 134 2.06 -20.35 3.43
C ARG A 134 2.84 -19.70 2.28
N TYR A 135 2.26 -19.68 1.08
CA TYR A 135 2.84 -18.94 -0.04
C TYR A 135 2.94 -17.43 0.26
N PHE A 136 1.93 -16.81 0.88
CA PHE A 136 1.98 -15.41 1.33
C PHE A 136 3.06 -15.18 2.36
N MET A 137 3.13 -16.04 3.38
CA MET A 137 4.15 -15.95 4.41
C MET A 137 5.58 -16.03 3.82
N ARG A 138 5.82 -16.97 2.90
CA ARG A 138 7.11 -17.05 2.18
C ARG A 138 7.39 -15.80 1.36
N ARG A 139 6.38 -15.24 0.67
CA ARG A 139 6.53 -14.00 -0.11
C ARG A 139 6.79 -12.79 0.77
N PHE A 140 6.10 -12.69 1.90
CA PHE A 140 6.34 -11.66 2.91
C PHE A 140 7.80 -11.72 3.37
N ASN A 141 8.26 -12.86 3.88
CA ASN A 141 9.65 -13.01 4.36
C ASN A 141 10.69 -12.74 3.26
N TYR A 142 10.46 -13.25 2.04
CA TYR A 142 11.36 -13.01 0.91
C TYR A 142 11.47 -11.53 0.55
N ILE A 143 10.34 -10.82 0.49
CA ILE A 143 10.31 -9.38 0.21
C ILE A 143 10.95 -8.63 1.38
N TYR A 144 10.50 -8.91 2.61
CA TYR A 144 11.00 -8.29 3.83
C TYR A 144 12.52 -8.32 3.85
N ASN A 145 13.15 -9.47 3.61
CA ASN A 145 14.61 -9.64 3.69
C ASN A 145 15.39 -8.99 2.53
N ARG A 146 14.74 -8.60 1.43
CA ARG A 146 15.41 -8.04 0.25
C ARG A 146 15.22 -6.54 0.08
N VAL A 147 14.08 -6.02 0.51
CA VAL A 147 13.75 -4.61 0.28
C VAL A 147 14.45 -3.70 1.28
N ALA A 148 14.56 -2.43 0.92
CA ALA A 148 15.17 -1.42 1.75
C ALA A 148 14.51 -1.39 3.13
N LYS A 149 15.37 -1.49 4.13
CA LYS A 149 15.04 -1.43 5.53
C LYS A 149 15.15 0.00 5.99
N ILE A 150 14.07 0.52 6.58
CA ILE A 150 14.03 1.90 7.04
C ILE A 150 13.87 1.89 8.56
N TYR A 151 14.85 2.53 9.23
CA TYR A 151 14.86 2.76 10.67
C TYR A 151 14.17 4.08 11.04
N ASP A 152 14.21 5.06 10.12
CA ASP A 152 13.62 6.38 10.24
C ASP A 152 13.27 6.88 8.83
N LEU A 153 12.02 7.26 8.61
CA LEU A 153 11.51 7.71 7.32
C LEU A 153 11.88 9.18 7.08
N ARG A 154 13.14 9.41 6.71
CA ARG A 154 13.59 10.75 6.28
C ARG A 154 12.70 11.28 5.15
N LEU A 155 12.10 12.45 5.38
CA LEU A 155 11.16 13.10 4.46
C LEU A 155 11.66 13.20 3.00
N ASN A 156 12.95 13.47 2.81
CA ASN A 156 13.55 13.57 1.48
C ASN A 156 13.49 12.24 0.70
N ILE A 157 13.72 11.11 1.38
CA ILE A 157 13.67 9.78 0.76
C ILE A 157 12.23 9.45 0.36
N LEU A 158 11.27 9.72 1.26
CA LEU A 158 9.85 9.56 0.95
C LEU A 158 9.44 10.38 -0.27
N LYS A 159 9.85 11.66 -0.32
CA LYS A 159 9.58 12.54 -1.46
C LYS A 159 10.07 11.97 -2.78
N GLU A 160 11.31 11.49 -2.83
CA GLU A 160 11.87 10.87 -4.03
C GLU A 160 11.14 9.57 -4.41
N LEU A 161 10.78 8.74 -3.43
CA LEU A 161 10.04 7.50 -3.65
C LEU A 161 8.64 7.74 -4.23
N PHE A 162 7.90 8.72 -3.71
CA PHE A 162 6.60 9.10 -4.26
C PHE A 162 6.72 9.70 -5.66
N GLN A 163 7.74 10.51 -5.95
CA GLN A 163 8.01 11.02 -7.30
C GLN A 163 8.28 9.90 -8.32
N ARG A 164 8.94 8.82 -7.89
CA ARG A 164 9.18 7.61 -8.69
C ARG A 164 7.92 6.77 -8.89
N GLY A 165 6.92 6.93 -8.04
CA GLY A 165 5.57 6.38 -8.20
C GLY A 165 5.31 5.07 -7.46
N SER A 166 6.09 4.02 -7.72
CA SER A 166 5.85 2.69 -7.12
C SER A 166 7.08 2.17 -6.40
N PHE A 167 6.92 1.78 -5.13
CA PHE A 167 8.01 1.28 -4.30
C PHE A 167 7.51 0.31 -3.23
N ILE A 168 8.44 -0.37 -2.59
CA ILE A 168 8.22 -1.19 -1.41
C ILE A 168 9.34 -0.92 -0.40
N LEU A 169 8.97 -0.81 0.87
CA LEU A 169 9.89 -0.64 1.97
C LEU A 169 9.48 -1.56 3.11
N ALA A 170 10.45 -1.92 3.94
CA ALA A 170 10.20 -2.68 5.15
C ALA A 170 10.69 -1.91 6.36
N SER A 171 9.87 -1.92 7.41
CA SER A 171 10.25 -1.40 8.71
C SER A 171 11.09 -2.44 9.46
N ILE A 172 12.19 -2.00 10.07
CA ILE A 172 12.83 -2.72 11.19
C ILE A 172 12.60 -1.94 12.51
N MET A 173 11.78 -0.88 12.49
CA MET A 173 11.46 -0.17 13.72
C MET A 173 10.78 -1.15 14.68
N THR A 174 11.22 -1.11 15.93
CA THR A 174 10.54 -1.81 17.02
C THR A 174 9.11 -1.31 17.22
N ASP A 175 8.83 -0.09 16.75
CA ASP A 175 7.51 0.54 16.77
C ASP A 175 7.12 0.99 15.36
N TYR A 176 6.13 0.32 14.79
CA TYR A 176 5.68 0.59 13.45
C TYR A 176 4.68 1.74 13.36
N ARG A 177 4.19 2.27 14.50
CA ARG A 177 3.29 3.44 14.54
C ARG A 177 3.95 4.61 13.83
N TYR A 178 5.24 4.80 14.06
CA TYR A 178 6.06 5.78 13.35
C TYR A 178 6.03 5.58 11.85
N VAL A 179 6.08 4.34 11.34
CA VAL A 179 6.04 4.10 9.90
C VAL A 179 4.69 4.46 9.28
N ILE A 180 3.59 4.09 9.93
CA ILE A 180 2.26 4.47 9.44
C ILE A 180 2.11 5.99 9.55
N ASP A 181 2.36 6.56 10.72
CA ASP A 181 2.24 7.99 11.02
C ASP A 181 3.13 8.85 10.13
N ASP A 182 4.41 8.52 9.95
CA ASP A 182 5.34 9.25 9.08
C ASP A 182 4.86 9.26 7.62
N ILE A 183 4.33 8.13 7.13
CA ILE A 183 3.76 8.07 5.77
C ILE A 183 2.49 8.93 5.70
N MET A 184 1.60 8.86 6.71
CA MET A 184 0.38 9.67 6.72
C MET A 184 0.72 11.17 6.81
N ARG A 185 1.60 11.57 7.73
CA ARG A 185 2.09 12.95 7.89
C ARG A 185 2.76 13.47 6.62
N PHE A 186 3.60 12.66 5.98
CA PHE A 186 4.20 13.01 4.70
C PHE A 186 3.13 13.30 3.64
N ILE A 187 2.15 12.42 3.49
CA ILE A 187 1.09 12.60 2.49
C ILE A 187 0.22 13.82 2.82
N LEU A 188 -0.10 14.09 4.10
CA LEU A 188 -0.82 15.30 4.49
C LEU A 188 -0.06 16.57 4.11
N ALA A 189 1.26 16.59 4.36
CA ALA A 189 2.11 17.76 4.14
C ALA A 189 2.43 18.03 2.67
N PHE A 190 2.52 16.98 1.83
CA PHE A 190 3.08 17.09 0.48
C PHE A 190 2.16 16.66 -0.65
N ARG A 191 0.91 16.27 -0.38
CA ARG A 191 -0.06 15.93 -1.44
C ARG A 191 -0.36 17.14 -2.33
N SER A 192 -0.38 16.90 -3.64
CA SER A 192 -0.96 17.82 -4.63
C SER A 192 -2.49 17.64 -4.72
N GLU A 193 -3.22 18.67 -5.16
CA GLU A 193 -4.66 18.62 -5.43
C GLU A 193 -5.07 17.52 -6.42
N ASN A 194 -4.15 17.14 -7.33
CA ASN A 194 -4.38 16.09 -8.33
C ASN A 194 -3.96 14.69 -7.85
N GLU A 195 -3.51 14.56 -6.61
CA GLU A 195 -3.07 13.30 -6.01
C GLU A 195 -4.13 12.74 -5.05
N PHE A 196 -4.56 11.52 -5.34
CA PHE A 196 -5.51 10.77 -4.53
C PHE A 196 -4.80 9.58 -3.89
N PHE A 197 -5.24 9.19 -2.70
CA PHE A 197 -4.62 8.11 -1.94
C PHE A 197 -5.69 7.14 -1.45
N ASN A 198 -5.50 5.85 -1.74
CA ASN A 198 -6.27 4.77 -1.12
C ASN A 198 -5.37 3.95 -0.22
N TYR A 199 -5.86 3.64 0.97
CA TYR A 199 -5.13 2.87 1.97
C TYR A 199 -5.76 1.49 2.12
N TYR A 200 -4.91 0.52 2.39
CA TYR A 200 -5.27 -0.87 2.60
C TYR A 200 -4.41 -1.43 3.73
N ILE A 201 -4.94 -2.42 4.41
CA ILE A 201 -4.18 -3.27 5.31
C ILE A 201 -4.30 -4.71 4.83
N THR A 202 -3.18 -5.42 4.83
CA THR A 202 -3.10 -6.85 4.59
C THR A 202 -2.50 -7.50 5.81
N THR A 203 -3.21 -8.44 6.40
CA THR A 203 -2.76 -9.14 7.61
C THR A 203 -2.64 -10.62 7.32
N ILE A 204 -1.49 -11.20 7.65
CA ILE A 204 -1.20 -12.62 7.45
C ILE A 204 -1.04 -13.26 8.84
N ALA A 205 -1.75 -14.36 9.08
CA ALA A 205 -1.60 -15.11 10.33
C ALA A 205 -0.19 -15.72 10.44
N LEU A 206 0.41 -15.71 11.64
CA LEU A 206 1.75 -16.26 11.89
C LEU A 206 1.83 -17.76 11.53
N ASP A 207 0.77 -18.52 11.82
CA ASP A 207 0.64 -19.93 11.45
C ASP A 207 0.35 -20.16 9.95
N ALA A 208 0.22 -19.07 9.20
CA ALA A 208 -0.13 -19.02 7.79
C ALA A 208 -1.43 -19.74 7.43
N LYS A 209 -2.34 -19.99 8.38
CA LYS A 209 -3.66 -20.57 8.05
C LYS A 209 -4.54 -19.57 7.33
N MET A 210 -4.43 -18.30 7.69
CA MET A 210 -5.34 -17.25 7.23
C MET A 210 -4.60 -15.98 6.80
N PHE A 211 -5.25 -15.19 5.96
CA PHE A 211 -4.91 -13.79 5.77
C PHE A 211 -6.18 -12.98 5.52
N PHE A 212 -6.11 -11.66 5.59
CA PHE A 212 -7.12 -10.79 5.00
C PHE A 212 -6.51 -9.57 4.34
N VAL A 213 -7.27 -8.94 3.45
CA VAL A 213 -7.01 -7.59 2.95
C VAL A 213 -8.29 -6.75 3.02
N LYS A 214 -8.20 -5.57 3.62
CA LYS A 214 -9.34 -4.66 3.82
C LYS A 214 -8.96 -3.22 3.47
N VAL A 215 -9.97 -2.40 3.16
CA VAL A 215 -9.80 -0.95 3.02
C VAL A 215 -9.39 -0.39 4.37
N TRP A 216 -8.37 0.46 4.35
CA TRP A 216 -7.96 1.25 5.49
C TRP A 216 -8.44 2.68 5.31
N PRO A 217 -9.21 3.25 6.24
CA PRO A 217 -9.52 4.66 6.20
C PRO A 217 -8.33 5.56 6.51
N TRP A 218 -8.33 6.72 5.87
CA TRP A 218 -7.31 7.73 6.06
C TRP A 218 -7.43 8.51 7.37
N ARG A 219 -8.66 8.64 7.90
CA ARG A 219 -8.98 9.51 9.03
C ARG A 219 -9.32 8.63 10.23
N PHE A 220 -8.36 8.48 11.14
CA PHE A 220 -8.55 7.87 12.45
C PHE A 220 -7.81 8.65 13.51
N ASN A 221 -8.22 8.48 14.76
CA ASN A 221 -7.53 9.09 15.89
C ASN A 221 -6.31 8.23 16.32
N TYR A 222 -5.43 8.78 17.15
CA TYR A 222 -4.24 8.08 17.63
C TYR A 222 -4.58 6.81 18.44
N ASN A 223 -5.69 6.81 19.20
CA ASN A 223 -6.11 5.65 19.98
C ASN A 223 -6.44 4.43 19.10
N ASP A 224 -7.01 4.66 17.91
CA ASP A 224 -7.32 3.62 16.93
C ASP A 224 -6.03 2.98 16.38
N LEU A 225 -4.93 3.73 16.28
CA LEU A 225 -3.61 3.22 15.89
C LEU A 225 -2.92 2.45 17.03
N ASP A 226 -3.12 2.88 18.28
CA ASP A 226 -2.56 2.22 19.46
C ASP A 226 -3.16 0.83 19.70
N HIS A 227 -4.46 0.62 19.43
CA HIS A 227 -5.05 -0.72 19.54
C HIS A 227 -4.46 -1.73 18.56
N LEU A 228 -3.96 -1.29 17.42
CA LEU A 228 -3.25 -2.18 16.50
C LEU A 228 -1.87 -2.53 17.05
N TYR A 229 -1.24 -1.60 17.78
CA TYR A 229 0.16 -1.69 18.19
C TYR A 229 0.42 -2.94 19.03
N GLU A 230 -0.49 -3.24 19.94
CA GLU A 230 -0.43 -4.42 20.80
C GLU A 230 -0.59 -5.74 20.04
N LEU A 231 -1.06 -5.69 18.78
CA LEU A 231 -1.50 -6.85 18.03
C LEU A 231 -0.62 -7.20 16.83
N VAL A 232 0.41 -6.41 16.52
CA VAL A 232 1.17 -6.54 15.28
C VAL A 232 2.62 -6.97 15.57
N ASP A 233 3.12 -7.97 14.82
CA ASP A 233 4.55 -8.29 14.81
C ASP A 233 5.35 -7.05 14.36
N LYS A 234 6.54 -6.84 14.92
CA LYS A 234 7.42 -5.68 14.65
C LYS A 234 7.89 -5.60 13.18
N ARG A 235 7.50 -6.55 12.33
CA ARG A 235 7.84 -6.61 10.90
C ARG A 235 6.67 -6.10 10.06
N ILE A 236 6.83 -4.90 9.50
CA ILE A 236 5.88 -4.32 8.54
C ILE A 236 6.53 -4.13 7.18
N ILE A 237 5.78 -4.43 6.13
CA ILE A 237 6.09 -4.03 4.75
C ILE A 237 5.08 -2.98 4.32
N VAL A 238 5.54 -1.89 3.75
CA VAL A 238 4.67 -0.91 3.08
C VAL A 238 4.87 -1.02 1.59
N ARG A 239 3.77 -1.32 0.89
CA ARG A 239 3.72 -1.36 -0.56
C ARG A 239 2.97 -0.14 -1.10
N VAL A 240 3.64 0.70 -1.88
CA VAL A 240 3.05 1.86 -2.55
C VAL A 240 3.09 1.66 -4.06
N TRP A 241 1.99 1.87 -4.75
CA TRP A 241 1.97 1.88 -6.21
C TRP A 241 1.08 2.98 -6.76
N ARG A 242 1.53 3.52 -7.89
CA ARG A 242 0.83 4.57 -8.63
C ARG A 242 -0.03 3.93 -9.72
N THR A 243 -1.27 4.40 -9.83
CA THR A 243 -2.15 4.13 -10.96
C THR A 243 -2.43 5.45 -11.68
N PHE A 244 -2.22 5.44 -13.00
CA PHE A 244 -2.51 6.59 -13.83
C PHE A 244 -3.99 6.61 -14.17
N ILE A 245 -4.62 7.74 -13.88
CA ILE A 245 -5.98 8.09 -14.28
C ILE A 245 -5.85 9.39 -15.10
N PRO A 246 -6.68 9.65 -16.13
CA PRO A 246 -6.65 10.94 -16.82
C PRO A 246 -6.68 12.10 -15.82
N ASP A 247 -5.72 13.02 -15.97
CA ASP A 247 -5.54 14.25 -15.16
C ASP A 247 -5.36 14.06 -13.66
N LYS A 248 -5.25 12.81 -13.18
CA LYS A 248 -5.19 12.47 -11.75
C LYS A 248 -4.17 11.39 -11.49
N VAL A 249 -3.54 11.50 -10.34
CA VAL A 249 -2.60 10.50 -9.85
C VAL A 249 -3.21 9.78 -8.68
N LEU A 250 -3.45 8.47 -8.81
CA LEU A 250 -3.90 7.66 -7.68
C LEU A 250 -2.72 6.88 -7.12
N TYR A 251 -2.32 7.19 -5.89
CA TYR A 251 -1.49 6.31 -5.09
C TYR A 251 -2.35 5.32 -4.32
N ARG A 252 -1.87 4.11 -4.23
CA ARG A 252 -2.44 3.08 -3.37
C ARG A 252 -1.35 2.58 -2.44
N ILE A 253 -1.69 2.47 -1.17
CA ILE A 253 -0.77 2.14 -0.09
C ILE A 253 -1.34 0.94 0.64
N ASN A 254 -0.54 -0.11 0.77
CA ASN A 254 -0.91 -1.31 1.51
C ASN A 254 0.11 -1.54 2.63
N PHE A 255 -0.39 -1.53 3.86
CA PHE A 255 0.36 -1.92 5.04
C PHE A 255 0.23 -3.42 5.23
N VAL A 256 1.33 -4.15 5.11
CA VAL A 256 1.35 -5.61 5.19
C VAL A 256 1.99 -6.02 6.49
N ILE A 257 1.23 -6.75 7.29
CA ILE A 257 1.57 -7.12 8.65
C ILE A 257 1.40 -8.61 8.88
N VAL A 258 2.16 -9.13 9.83
CA VAL A 258 2.09 -10.51 10.29
C VAL A 258 1.69 -10.49 11.77
N THR A 259 0.84 -11.43 12.19
CA THR A 259 0.33 -11.49 13.58
C THR A 259 -0.26 -12.86 13.89
N ASP A 260 -0.31 -13.25 15.15
CA ASP A 260 -1.13 -14.36 15.66
C ASP A 260 -2.59 -13.93 15.95
N ARG A 261 -2.85 -12.63 16.11
CA ARG A 261 -4.15 -12.06 16.48
C ARG A 261 -4.95 -11.52 15.29
N ILE A 262 -4.96 -12.27 14.19
CA ILE A 262 -5.56 -11.81 12.93
C ILE A 262 -7.04 -11.40 13.07
N TYR A 263 -7.83 -12.13 13.87
CA TYR A 263 -9.25 -11.82 14.06
C TYR A 263 -9.49 -10.54 14.87
N GLU A 264 -8.63 -10.24 15.85
CA GLU A 264 -8.70 -9.01 16.64
C GLU A 264 -8.43 -7.80 15.74
N ILE A 265 -7.39 -7.86 14.90
CA ILE A 265 -7.12 -6.81 13.91
C ILE A 265 -8.27 -6.69 12.91
N ALA A 266 -8.82 -7.80 12.43
CA ALA A 266 -9.94 -7.78 11.49
C ALA A 266 -11.17 -7.08 12.09
N LYS A 267 -11.44 -7.30 13.38
CA LYS A 267 -12.52 -6.65 14.14
C LYS A 267 -12.26 -5.16 14.32
N ILE A 268 -11.05 -4.76 14.74
CA ILE A 268 -10.69 -3.34 14.85
C ILE A 268 -10.93 -2.63 13.52
N VAL A 269 -10.45 -3.20 12.41
CA VAL A 269 -10.65 -2.61 11.07
C VAL A 269 -12.13 -2.47 10.72
N ASP A 270 -12.97 -3.46 11.02
CA ASP A 270 -14.41 -3.40 10.76
C ASP A 270 -15.11 -2.36 11.64
N ASP A 271 -14.75 -2.30 12.92
CA ASP A 271 -15.28 -1.33 13.87
C ASP A 271 -14.94 0.09 13.42
N LEU A 272 -13.69 0.31 13.01
CA LEU A 272 -13.20 1.56 12.44
C LEU A 272 -13.95 1.99 11.17
N LEU A 273 -14.16 1.06 10.23
CA LEU A 273 -14.96 1.31 9.03
C LEU A 273 -16.43 1.62 9.35
N SER A 274 -16.97 1.05 10.45
CA SER A 274 -18.33 1.31 10.90
C SER A 274 -18.48 2.69 11.57
N ARG A 275 -17.45 3.17 12.28
CA ARG A 275 -17.45 4.47 12.99
C ARG A 275 -17.48 5.67 12.04
N LEU A 276 -16.92 5.53 10.83
CA LEU A 276 -17.03 6.54 9.77
C LEU A 276 -18.49 6.91 9.43
N ARG A 277 -19.48 6.08 9.78
CA ARG A 277 -20.91 6.39 9.67
C ARG A 277 -21.36 7.48 10.65
N ARG A 278 -20.76 7.54 11.85
CA ARG A 278 -21.20 8.41 12.96
C ARG A 278 -20.71 9.83 12.78
N GLU A 279 -19.44 10.04 12.44
CA GLU A 279 -18.85 11.38 12.31
C GLU A 279 -19.49 12.21 11.18
N THR A 280 -19.89 11.59 10.07
CA THR A 280 -20.62 12.29 9.00
C THR A 280 -22.00 12.75 9.42
N LYS A 281 -22.66 12.07 10.37
CA LYS A 281 -23.93 12.50 10.95
C LYS A 281 -23.75 13.64 11.95
N THR A 282 -22.69 13.60 12.75
CA THR A 282 -22.43 14.65 13.74
C THR A 282 -22.16 16.00 13.07
N VAL A 283 -21.40 16.02 11.97
CA VAL A 283 -21.13 17.25 11.21
C VAL A 283 -22.38 17.77 10.49
N ALA A 284 -23.22 16.88 9.96
CA ALA A 284 -24.48 17.28 9.31
C ALA A 284 -25.50 17.85 10.31
N ASN A 285 -25.59 17.28 11.52
CA ASN A 285 -26.52 17.77 12.54
C ASN A 285 -26.02 19.06 13.21
N SER A 286 -24.71 19.24 13.40
CA SER A 286 -24.15 20.50 13.94
C SER A 286 -24.30 21.70 12.99
N GLN A 287 -24.57 21.47 11.71
CA GLN A 287 -24.88 22.53 10.73
C GLN A 287 -26.38 22.88 10.67
N ILE A 288 -27.24 22.05 11.27
CA ILE A 288 -28.69 22.29 11.32
C ILE A 288 -29.09 23.00 12.63
N GLU A 289 -28.32 22.83 13.70
CA GLU A 289 -28.58 23.50 14.99
C GLU A 289 -28.00 24.94 15.08
N HIS A 290 -27.32 25.42 14.04
CA HIS A 290 -26.82 26.79 13.93
C HIS A 290 -27.24 27.50 12.63
N GLY A 291 -28.29 27.00 11.97
CA GLY A 291 -28.93 27.64 10.81
C GLY A 291 -30.23 28.34 11.19
#